data_AF-A0A3E5FRK6-F1
#
_entry.id   AF-A0A3E5FRK6-F1
#
_cell.length_a   1.000
_cell.length_b   1.000
_cell.length_c   1.000
_cell.angle_alpha   90.00
_cell.angle_beta   90.00
_cell.angle_gamma   90.00
#
_symmetry.space_group_name_H-M   'P 1'
#
loop_
_entity.id
_entity.type
_entity.pdbx_description
1 polymer ?
#
loop_
_entity_poly.entity_id
_entity_poly.type
_entity_poly.pdbx_seq_one_letter_code
_entity_poly.pdbx_strand_id
1 'polypeptide(L)'
;MEENNKRLIVFSILAYAVGTFIFGAGLLTKTPISIVTFFIIAICLIVCSMLALYNNYKKDKINLYIFLIFIGVIFLIINCTAFINNLFL
;
A
#
# COMPACT_ATOMS: atom_id res chain seq x y z
N MET A 1 6.81 24.00 3.94
CA MET A 1 7.60 22.80 3.56
C MET A 1 7.40 21.69 4.58
N GLU A 2 7.66 21.92 5.86
CA GLU A 2 7.52 20.90 6.91
C GLU A 2 6.10 20.34 7.06
N GLU A 3 5.07 21.18 6.98
CA GLU A 3 3.66 20.76 7.06
C GLU A 3 3.24 19.86 5.89
N ASN A 4 3.69 20.18 4.67
CA ASN A 4 3.44 19.35 3.48
C ASN A 4 4.09 17.96 3.62
N ASN A 5 5.28 17.90 4.23
CA ASN A 5 6.00 16.65 4.46
C ASN A 5 5.28 15.78 5.50
N LYS A 6 4.80 16.36 6.60
CA LYS A 6 3.97 15.67 7.60
C LYS A 6 2.67 15.13 6.98
N ARG A 7 2.00 15.94 6.17
CA ARG A 7 0.76 15.55 5.49
C ARG A 7 0.98 14.39 4.52
N LEU A 8 2.08 14.42 3.75
CA LEU A 8 2.46 13.32 2.86
C LEU A 8 2.68 12.01 3.62
N ILE A 9 3.44 12.05 4.73
CA ILE A 9 3.71 10.88 5.58
C ILE A 9 2.40 10.24 6.06
N VAL A 10 1.49 11.06 6.59
CA VAL A 10 0.20 10.59 7.09
C VAL A 10 -0.62 9.95 5.97
N PHE A 11 -0.71 10.60 4.81
CA PHE A 11 -1.43 10.02 3.67
C PHE A 11 -0.81 8.73 3.16
N SER A 12 0.51 8.62 3.16
CA SER A 12 1.19 7.41 2.72
C SER A 12 0.90 6.22 3.65
N ILE A 13 0.90 6.44 4.97
CA ILE A 13 0.53 5.43 5.97
C ILE A 13 -0.94 5.02 5.80
N LEU A 14 -1.82 6.01 5.63
CA LEU A 14 -3.24 5.76 5.40
C LEU A 14 -3.48 4.96 4.12
N ALA A 15 -2.77 5.26 3.03
CA ALA A 15 -2.89 4.51 1.78
C ALA A 15 -2.50 3.03 1.95
N TYR A 16 -1.46 2.72 2.75
CA TYR A 16 -1.08 1.34 3.04
C TYR A 16 -2.14 0.61 3.87
N ALA A 17 -2.65 1.26 4.92
CA ALA A 17 -3.69 0.70 5.78
C ALA A 17 -5.00 0.49 5.01
N VAL A 18 -5.46 1.51 4.29
CA VAL A 18 -6.70 1.48 3.50
C VAL A 18 -6.60 0.47 2.36
N GLY A 19 -5.48 0.41 1.63
CA GLY A 19 -5.27 -0.59 0.58
C GLY A 19 -5.41 -2.01 1.13
N THR A 20 -4.73 -2.30 2.24
CA THR A 20 -4.78 -3.62 2.87
C THR A 20 -6.16 -3.95 3.43
N PHE A 21 -6.84 -2.97 4.03
CA PHE A 21 -8.19 -3.14 4.56
C PHE A 21 -9.21 -3.44 3.45
N ILE A 22 -9.14 -2.68 2.34
CA ILE A 22 -9.97 -2.91 1.15
C ILE A 22 -9.77 -4.32 0.63
N PHE A 23 -8.51 -4.79 0.54
CA PHE A 23 -8.26 -6.16 0.12
C PHE A 23 -8.83 -7.20 1.10
N GLY A 24 -8.66 -6.98 2.40
CA GLY A 24 -9.26 -7.81 3.44
C GLY A 24 -10.78 -7.94 3.30
N ALA A 25 -11.48 -6.86 2.98
CA ALA A 25 -12.92 -6.91 2.68
C ALA A 25 -13.22 -7.75 1.42
N GLY A 26 -12.39 -7.64 0.38
CA GLY A 26 -12.48 -8.49 -0.82
C GLY A 26 -12.35 -9.99 -0.49
N LEU A 27 -11.42 -10.36 0.40
CA LEU A 27 -11.24 -11.74 0.85
C LEU A 27 -12.47 -12.31 1.55
N LEU A 28 -13.19 -11.51 2.33
CA LEU A 28 -14.40 -11.94 3.03
C LEU A 28 -15.53 -12.36 2.08
N THR A 29 -15.52 -11.87 0.84
CA THR A 29 -16.55 -12.22 -0.16
C THR A 29 -16.39 -13.64 -0.71
N LYS A 30 -15.21 -14.27 -0.57
CA LYS A 30 -14.88 -15.62 -1.09
C LYS A 30 -15.16 -15.84 -2.58
N THR A 31 -15.33 -14.77 -3.36
CA THR A 31 -15.53 -14.88 -4.81
C THR A 31 -14.25 -14.51 -5.55
N PRO A 32 -13.74 -15.35 -6.47
CA PRO A 32 -12.45 -15.11 -7.13
C PRO A 32 -12.37 -13.74 -7.83
N ILE A 33 -13.45 -13.33 -8.51
CA ILE A 33 -13.54 -12.03 -9.21
C ILE A 33 -13.40 -10.85 -8.24
N SER A 34 -14.06 -10.91 -7.09
CA SER A 34 -13.95 -9.86 -6.06
C SER A 34 -12.54 -9.84 -5.49
N ILE A 35 -11.99 -10.99 -5.10
CA ILE A 35 -10.63 -11.12 -4.56
C ILE A 35 -9.61 -10.47 -5.51
N VAL A 36 -9.65 -10.80 -6.81
CA VAL A 36 -8.75 -10.21 -7.82
C VAL A 36 -8.96 -8.70 -7.95
N THR A 37 -10.20 -8.24 -8.02
CA THR A 37 -10.51 -6.81 -8.22
C THR A 37 -10.03 -5.97 -7.03
N PHE A 38 -10.34 -6.41 -5.81
CA PHE A 38 -9.93 -5.72 -4.57
C PHE A 38 -8.41 -5.79 -4.36
N PHE A 39 -7.76 -6.89 -4.76
CA PHE A 39 -6.31 -7.01 -4.75
C PHE A 39 -5.65 -5.96 -5.66
N ILE A 40 -6.10 -5.83 -6.90
CA ILE A 40 -5.56 -4.84 -7.85
C ILE A 40 -5.68 -3.42 -7.27
N ILE A 41 -6.84 -3.07 -6.71
CA ILE A 41 -7.07 -1.76 -6.08
C ILE A 41 -6.08 -1.51 -4.93
N ALA A 42 -5.90 -2.51 -4.06
CA ALA A 42 -4.98 -2.42 -2.93
C ALA A 42 -3.53 -2.21 -3.37
N ILE A 43 -3.06 -2.98 -4.35
CA ILE A 43 -1.69 -2.87 -4.89
C ILE A 43 -1.49 -1.49 -5.55
N CYS A 44 -2.46 -1.00 -6.32
CA CYS A 44 -2.40 0.33 -6.91
C CYS A 44 -2.22 1.42 -5.84
N LEU A 45 -3.00 1.38 -4.76
CA LEU A 45 -2.89 2.35 -3.65
C LEU A 45 -1.51 2.31 -2.99
N ILE A 46 -1.01 1.11 -2.68
CA ILE A 46 0.29 0.91 -2.04
C ILE A 46 1.43 1.40 -2.95
N VAL A 47 1.42 1.02 -4.23
CA VAL A 47 2.44 1.44 -5.20
C VAL A 47 2.42 2.95 -5.44
N CYS A 48 1.24 3.55 -5.61
CA CYS A 48 1.12 5.00 -5.77
C CYS A 48 1.68 5.76 -4.56
N SER A 49 1.42 5.29 -3.34
CA SER A 49 1.98 5.87 -2.12
C SER A 49 3.51 5.77 -2.08
N MET A 50 4.08 4.62 -2.44
CA MET A 50 5.54 4.46 -2.53
C MET A 50 6.17 5.38 -3.59
N LEU A 51 5.55 5.52 -4.75
CA LEU A 51 6.01 6.43 -5.80
C LEU A 51 5.98 7.89 -5.34
N ALA A 52 4.92 8.30 -4.62
CA ALA A 52 4.82 9.64 -4.05
C ALA A 52 5.93 9.90 -3.02
N LEU A 53 6.20 8.95 -2.12
CA LEU A 53 7.31 9.06 -1.15
C LEU A 53 8.66 9.15 -1.85
N TYR A 54 8.91 8.31 -2.86
CA TYR A 54 10.17 8.29 -3.58
C TYR A 54 10.41 9.60 -4.34
N ASN A 55 9.38 10.16 -4.97
CA ASN A 55 9.48 11.43 -5.69
C ASN A 55 9.80 12.60 -4.75
N ASN A 56 9.21 12.61 -3.54
CA ASN A 56 9.52 13.64 -2.53
C ASN A 56 10.89 13.41 -1.88
N TYR A 57 11.32 12.16 -1.70
CA TYR A 57 12.67 11.83 -1.25
C TYR A 57 13.76 12.39 -2.18
N LYS A 58 13.55 12.36 -3.50
CA LYS A 58 14.51 12.96 -4.45
C LYS A 58 14.71 14.47 -4.23
N LYS A 59 13.71 15.16 -3.71
CA LYS A 59 13.75 16.61 -3.48
C LYS A 59 14.31 16.96 -2.10
N ASP A 60 13.73 16.35 -1.05
CA ASP A 60 13.99 16.77 0.34
C ASP A 60 14.95 15.85 1.09
N LYS A 61 15.29 14.66 0.54
CA LYS A 61 16.18 13.64 1.12
C LYS A 61 15.89 13.26 2.57
N ILE A 62 14.61 13.23 2.96
CA ILE A 62 14.19 12.84 4.31
C ILE A 62 14.25 11.31 4.44
N ASN A 63 15.12 10.80 5.32
CA ASN A 63 15.32 9.36 5.54
C ASN A 63 14.03 8.59 5.89
N LEU A 64 13.08 9.25 6.56
CA LEU A 64 11.78 8.66 6.89
C LEU A 64 11.00 8.21 5.65
N TYR A 65 11.16 8.87 4.49
CA TYR A 65 10.48 8.45 3.26
C TYR A 65 10.99 7.09 2.75
N ILE A 66 12.30 6.82 2.84
CA ILE A 66 12.86 5.51 2.50
C ILE A 66 12.32 4.44 3.46
N PHE A 67 12.28 4.75 4.76
CA PHE A 67 11.73 3.85 5.76
C PHE A 67 10.26 3.50 5.46
N LEU A 68 9.44 4.48 5.09
CA LEU A 68 8.04 4.25 4.71
C LEU A 68 7.90 3.45 3.41
N ILE A 69 8.80 3.64 2.44
CA ILE A 69 8.83 2.79 1.23
C ILE A 69 9.13 1.34 1.61
N PHE A 70 10.09 1.10 2.50
CA PHE A 70 10.37 -0.25 3.00
C PHE A 70 9.16 -0.89 3.67
N ILE A 71 8.42 -0.12 4.49
CA ILE A 71 7.13 -0.57 5.05
C ILE A 71 6.13 -0.90 3.94
N GLY A 72 6.02 -0.07 2.90
CA GLY A 72 5.18 -0.34 1.73
C GLY A 72 5.49 -1.67 1.06
N VAL A 73 6.77 -2.04 0.95
CA VAL A 73 7.20 -3.35 0.43
C VAL A 73 6.71 -4.50 1.32
N ILE A 74 6.78 -4.34 2.65
CA ILE A 74 6.24 -5.35 3.58
C ILE A 74 4.73 -5.54 3.36
N PHE A 75 3.99 -4.44 3.20
CA PHE A 75 2.56 -4.50 2.90
C PHE A 75 2.27 -5.19 1.57
N LEU A 76 3.06 -4.94 0.52
CA LEU A 76 2.94 -5.68 -0.75
C LEU A 76 3.10 -7.19 -0.53
N ILE A 77 4.12 -7.62 0.22
CA ILE A 77 4.36 -9.04 0.49
C ILE A 77 3.16 -9.65 1.19
N ILE A 78 2.65 -9.02 2.26
CA ILE A 78 1.49 -9.52 3.02
C ILE A 78 0.26 -9.67 2.11
N ASN A 79 -0.06 -8.64 1.32
CA ASN A 79 -1.22 -8.69 0.42
C ASN A 79 -1.04 -9.75 -0.68
N CYS A 80 0.15 -9.88 -1.26
CA CYS A 80 0.45 -10.91 -2.26
C CYS A 80 0.32 -12.33 -1.67
N THR A 81 0.88 -12.57 -0.48
CA THR A 81 0.77 -13.87 0.20
C THR A 81 -0.69 -14.22 0.48
N ALA A 82 -1.47 -13.26 1.00
CA ALA A 82 -2.90 -13.46 1.25
C ALA A 82 -3.69 -13.71 -0.05
N PHE A 83 -3.35 -13.04 -1.14
CA PHE A 83 -3.96 -13.27 -2.45
C PHE A 83 -3.69 -14.68 -2.97
N ILE A 84 -2.43 -15.11 -2.98
CA ILE A 84 -2.05 -16.47 -3.43
C ILE A 84 -2.76 -17.51 -2.57
N ASN A 85 -2.76 -17.35 -1.25
CA ASN A 85 -3.37 -18.31 -0.34
C ASN A 85 -4.89 -18.42 -0.49
N ASN A 86 -5.60 -17.40 -0.97
CA ASN A 86 -7.06 -17.45 -1.13
C ASN A 86 -7.51 -17.72 -2.58
N LEU A 87 -6.58 -17.74 -3.54
CA LEU A 87 -6.88 -18.07 -4.93
C LEU A 87 -6.59 -19.55 -5.27
N PHE A 88 -5.63 -20.16 -4.58
CA PHE A 88 -5.15 -21.52 -4.86
C PHE A 88 -5.54 -22.59 -3.83
N LEU A 89 -6.15 -22.19 -2.70
CA LEU A 89 -6.73 -23.06 -1.67
C LEU A 89 -8.22 -22.81 -1.57
#